data_AF-A0A1M5KWQ3-F1
#
_entry.id   AF-A0A1M5KWQ3-F1
#
_cell.length_a   1.000
_cell.length_b   1.000
_cell.length_c   1.000
_cell.angle_alpha   90.00
_cell.angle_beta   90.00
_cell.angle_gamma   90.00
#
_symmetry.space_group_name_H-M   'P 1'
#
loop_
_entity.id
_entity.type
_entity.pdbx_description
1 polymer ?
#
loop_
_entity_poly.entity_id
_entity_poly.type
_entity_poly.pdbx_seq_one_letter_code
_entity_poly.pdbx_strand_id
1 'polypeptide(L)'
;MKKILFNMVVISLSTFVAFHSKAQMKKNDNCDPFDAVVNNHDQIFQSSGIPSAIELVLKYCRAVDTNFYKLQNEWQNKTDGSFRDFDNKKLYGITFTQKFKLPRDANFPIDSIFRTIEKELRFGKKVIIALQLETGWPIFVVHKQTPNGEFVSYSKLGSHTLIIRNTKEIVKRSNGTEIMTYITSPRL
;
A
#
# COMPACT_ATOMS: atom_id res chain seq x y z
N MET A 1 34.84 69.59 -11.44
CA MET A 1 34.51 68.49 -10.50
C MET A 1 33.44 67.59 -11.12
N LYS A 2 33.57 66.26 -10.92
CA LYS A 2 32.71 65.11 -11.33
C LYS A 2 33.05 64.54 -12.73
N LYS A 3 33.90 63.49 -12.81
CA LYS A 3 33.67 62.01 -12.65
C LYS A 3 33.06 61.38 -13.93
N ILE A 4 33.86 60.84 -14.87
CA ILE A 4 34.36 59.44 -15.06
C ILE A 4 33.28 58.34 -15.01
N LEU A 5 33.14 57.58 -16.12
CA LEU A 5 33.29 56.10 -16.29
C LEU A 5 32.44 55.63 -17.50
N PHE A 6 33.01 55.42 -18.69
CA PHE A 6 33.59 54.16 -19.23
C PHE A 6 32.68 52.93 -19.13
N ASN A 7 32.05 52.59 -20.27
CA ASN A 7 31.28 51.38 -20.54
C ASN A 7 32.21 50.15 -20.56
N MET A 8 31.90 49.15 -19.74
CA MET A 8 32.32 47.76 -19.97
C MET A 8 31.09 46.86 -19.90
N VAL A 9 30.71 46.32 -21.05
CA VAL A 9 29.74 45.23 -21.15
C VAL A 9 30.54 43.93 -21.09
N VAL A 10 30.46 43.23 -19.95
CA VAL A 10 31.00 41.88 -19.79
C VAL A 10 29.84 40.91 -20.03
N ILE A 11 29.83 40.25 -21.18
CA ILE A 11 28.89 39.16 -21.48
C ILE A 11 29.50 37.88 -20.89
N SER A 12 29.05 37.46 -19.71
CA SER A 12 29.39 36.17 -19.14
C SER A 12 28.45 35.09 -19.71
N LEU A 13 28.95 34.29 -20.66
CA LEU A 13 28.36 33.00 -21.01
C LEU A 13 28.53 32.06 -19.81
N SER A 14 27.50 31.94 -18.98
CA SER A 14 27.40 30.84 -18.02
C SER A 14 26.82 29.64 -18.74
N THR A 15 27.67 28.71 -19.15
CA THR A 15 27.25 27.38 -19.58
C THR A 15 26.63 26.68 -18.38
N PHE A 16 25.29 26.58 -18.37
CA PHE A 16 24.58 25.71 -17.45
C PHE A 16 24.99 24.26 -17.75
N VAL A 17 26.00 23.77 -17.04
CA VAL A 17 26.27 22.34 -16.95
C VAL A 17 25.10 21.75 -16.16
N ALA A 18 24.11 21.22 -16.87
CA ALA A 18 23.05 20.44 -16.27
C ALA A 18 23.67 19.20 -15.63
N PHE A 19 23.98 19.26 -14.34
CA PHE A 19 24.26 18.09 -13.53
C PHE A 19 22.99 17.23 -13.48
N HIS A 20 22.82 16.35 -14.48
CA HIS A 20 21.97 15.19 -14.33
C HIS A 20 22.67 14.27 -13.33
N SER A 21 22.36 14.48 -12.05
CA SER A 21 22.52 13.45 -11.04
C SER A 21 21.61 12.30 -11.43
N LYS A 22 22.13 11.37 -12.24
CA LYS A 22 21.58 10.01 -12.26
C LYS A 22 21.98 9.42 -10.91
N ALA A 23 21.07 9.51 -9.94
CA ALA A 23 21.14 8.69 -8.75
C ALA A 23 21.18 7.23 -9.19
N GLN A 24 22.38 6.67 -9.35
CA GLN A 24 22.55 5.24 -9.50
C GLN A 24 22.20 4.63 -8.15
N MET A 25 20.94 4.25 -7.99
CA MET A 25 20.57 3.30 -6.95
C MET A 25 21.40 2.04 -7.21
N LYS A 26 22.37 1.77 -6.34
CA LYS A 26 22.90 0.42 -6.17
C LYS A 26 21.70 -0.50 -6.07
N LYS A 27 21.55 -1.39 -7.05
CA LYS A 27 20.53 -2.43 -7.05
C LYS A 27 20.85 -3.34 -5.88
N ASN A 28 20.23 -3.06 -4.74
CA ASN A 28 20.28 -3.95 -3.60
C ASN A 28 19.38 -5.13 -3.99
N ASP A 29 19.97 -6.21 -4.49
CA ASP A 29 19.24 -7.42 -4.94
C ASP A 29 18.48 -8.13 -3.80
N ASN A 30 18.47 -7.54 -2.60
CA ASN A 30 17.78 -7.99 -1.40
C ASN A 30 16.51 -7.18 -1.07
N CYS A 31 15.93 -6.48 -2.04
CA CYS A 31 14.64 -5.81 -1.84
C CYS A 31 13.53 -6.86 -1.88
N ASP A 32 12.76 -6.98 -0.79
CA ASP A 32 11.59 -7.85 -0.74
C ASP A 32 10.66 -7.52 -1.94
N PRO A 33 10.18 -8.51 -2.70
CA PRO A 33 9.37 -8.25 -3.88
C PRO A 33 8.13 -7.40 -3.60
N PHE A 34 7.56 -7.51 -2.40
CA PHE A 34 6.43 -6.70 -1.98
C PHE A 34 6.83 -5.26 -1.63
N ASP A 35 7.97 -5.07 -0.95
CA ASP A 35 8.51 -3.73 -0.69
C ASP A 35 8.73 -2.98 -2.02
N ALA A 36 9.23 -3.66 -3.06
CA ALA A 36 9.38 -3.08 -4.39
C ALA A 36 8.03 -2.65 -5.01
N VAL A 37 6.96 -3.46 -4.87
CA VAL A 37 5.63 -3.08 -5.35
C VAL A 37 5.09 -1.87 -4.58
N VAL A 38 5.23 -1.85 -3.25
CA VAL A 38 4.75 -0.75 -2.40
C VAL A 38 5.44 0.57 -2.74
N ASN A 39 6.75 0.53 -2.98
CA ASN A 39 7.55 1.71 -3.31
C ASN A 39 7.19 2.31 -4.69
N ASN A 40 6.55 1.54 -5.57
CA ASN A 40 6.12 1.98 -6.91
C ASN A 40 4.59 2.09 -7.03
N HIS A 41 3.86 2.08 -5.91
CA HIS A 41 2.41 2.19 -5.87
C HIS A 41 1.99 3.47 -5.13
N ASP A 42 0.93 4.10 -5.62
CA ASP A 42 0.30 5.28 -5.02
C ASP A 42 -1.18 5.04 -4.71
N GLN A 43 -1.70 5.68 -3.67
CA GLN A 43 -3.13 5.84 -3.50
C GLN A 43 -3.55 7.16 -4.19
N ILE A 44 -4.15 7.08 -5.37
CA ILE A 44 -4.38 8.24 -6.24
C ILE A 44 -5.64 9.06 -5.90
N PHE A 45 -6.56 8.50 -5.11
CA PHE A 45 -7.72 9.23 -4.56
C PHE A 45 -7.81 9.05 -3.05
N GLN A 46 -8.24 10.07 -2.31
CA GLN A 46 -8.28 10.05 -0.84
C GLN A 46 -9.16 8.92 -0.29
N SER A 47 -10.30 8.64 -0.93
CA SER A 47 -11.24 7.58 -0.48
C SER A 47 -11.03 6.22 -1.15
N SER A 48 -9.90 6.02 -1.84
CA SER A 48 -9.63 4.81 -2.64
C SER A 48 -8.76 3.75 -1.92
N GLY A 49 -8.69 3.78 -0.59
CA GLY A 49 -7.85 2.85 0.18
C GLY A 49 -8.16 1.36 -0.06
N ILE A 50 -9.44 1.01 -0.24
CA ILE A 50 -9.85 -0.38 -0.56
C ILE A 50 -9.33 -0.80 -1.95
N PRO A 51 -9.68 -0.13 -3.07
CA PRO A 51 -9.15 -0.51 -4.37
C PRO A 51 -7.62 -0.37 -4.46
N SER A 52 -7.00 0.61 -3.79
CA SER A 52 -5.54 0.73 -3.73
C SER A 52 -4.88 -0.53 -3.14
N ALA A 53 -5.37 -1.01 -1.99
CA ALA A 53 -4.85 -2.23 -1.38
C ALA A 53 -5.05 -3.48 -2.26
N ILE A 54 -6.17 -3.57 -2.99
CA ILE A 54 -6.44 -4.65 -3.94
C ILE A 54 -5.46 -4.60 -5.12
N GLU A 55 -5.28 -3.42 -5.73
CA GLU A 55 -4.32 -3.24 -6.81
C GLU A 55 -2.89 -3.55 -6.39
N LEU A 56 -2.51 -3.19 -5.16
CA LEU A 56 -1.21 -3.52 -4.60
C LEU A 56 -0.99 -5.04 -4.50
N VAL A 57 -2.03 -5.79 -4.12
CA VAL A 57 -2.02 -7.27 -4.16
C VAL A 57 -1.98 -7.80 -5.60
N LEU A 58 -2.78 -7.26 -6.51
CA LEU A 58 -2.78 -7.67 -7.93
C LEU A 58 -1.40 -7.49 -8.56
N LYS A 59 -0.74 -6.35 -8.30
CA LYS A 59 0.64 -6.05 -8.75
C LYS A 59 1.65 -7.02 -8.14
N TYR A 60 1.55 -7.30 -6.83
CA TYR A 60 2.39 -8.28 -6.16
C TYR A 60 2.28 -9.69 -6.80
N CYS A 61 1.06 -10.11 -7.13
CA CYS A 61 0.82 -11.38 -7.80
C CYS A 61 1.16 -11.37 -9.30
N ARG A 62 1.63 -10.23 -9.83
CA ARG A 62 1.90 -10.02 -11.27
C ARG A 62 0.69 -10.34 -12.15
N ALA A 63 -0.51 -10.06 -11.65
CA ALA A 63 -1.77 -10.23 -12.38
C ALA A 63 -2.10 -9.01 -13.26
N VAL A 64 -1.47 -7.87 -12.96
CA VAL A 64 -1.59 -6.59 -13.68
C VAL A 64 -0.24 -5.88 -13.70
N ASP A 65 -0.11 -4.88 -14.57
CA ASP A 65 1.10 -4.05 -14.69
C ASP A 65 1.33 -3.14 -13.49
N THR A 66 2.56 -2.67 -13.32
CA THR A 66 2.97 -1.78 -12.21
C THR A 66 2.22 -0.44 -12.22
N ASN A 67 1.88 0.07 -13.41
CA ASN A 67 1.11 1.30 -13.61
C ASN A 67 -0.42 1.09 -13.58
N PHE A 68 -0.90 -0.09 -13.18
CA PHE A 68 -2.33 -0.37 -13.10
C PHE A 68 -2.99 0.44 -11.96
N TYR A 69 -3.96 1.28 -12.32
CA TYR A 69 -4.75 2.13 -11.41
C TYR A 69 -6.25 2.13 -11.74
N LYS A 70 -6.72 1.13 -12.49
CA LYS A 70 -8.08 1.11 -13.02
C LYS A 70 -9.15 1.06 -11.93
N LEU A 71 -8.94 0.27 -10.87
CA LEU A 71 -9.92 0.15 -9.78
C LEU A 71 -10.00 1.44 -8.99
N GLN A 72 -8.87 2.10 -8.74
CA GLN A 72 -8.86 3.42 -8.10
C GLN A 72 -9.54 4.48 -8.99
N ASN A 73 -9.29 4.47 -10.30
CA ASN A 73 -9.93 5.40 -11.26
C ASN A 73 -11.45 5.21 -11.39
N GLU A 74 -11.93 3.97 -11.34
CA GLU A 74 -13.37 3.68 -11.35
C GLU A 74 -14.03 4.05 -10.01
N TRP A 75 -13.30 3.90 -8.91
CA TRP A 75 -13.80 4.19 -7.56
C TRP A 75 -13.81 5.69 -7.23
N GLN A 76 -12.77 6.42 -7.66
CA GLN A 76 -12.54 7.82 -7.36
C GLN A 76 -12.57 8.10 -5.84
N ASN A 77 -13.34 9.09 -5.42
CA ASN A 77 -13.52 9.49 -4.01
C ASN A 77 -14.80 8.93 -3.38
N LYS A 78 -15.33 7.79 -3.86
CA LYS A 78 -16.46 7.10 -3.22
C LYS A 78 -16.16 6.77 -1.75
N THR A 79 -17.00 7.23 -0.82
CA THR A 79 -16.80 7.15 0.64
C THR A 79 -17.65 6.09 1.35
N ASP A 80 -18.70 5.58 0.71
CA ASP A 80 -19.66 4.60 1.24
C ASP A 80 -19.28 3.14 0.94
N GLY A 81 -18.08 2.90 0.39
CA GLY A 81 -17.65 1.56 0.03
C GLY A 81 -17.08 0.74 1.18
N SER A 82 -17.04 -0.57 0.98
CA SER A 82 -16.63 -1.56 1.97
C SER A 82 -15.96 -2.77 1.31
N PHE A 83 -15.42 -3.68 2.11
CA PHE A 83 -14.92 -4.96 1.58
C PHE A 83 -16.00 -5.79 0.86
N ARG A 84 -17.29 -5.54 1.10
CA ARG A 84 -18.39 -6.21 0.39
C ARG A 84 -18.38 -5.90 -1.11
N ASP A 85 -17.90 -4.72 -1.51
CA ASP A 85 -17.78 -4.35 -2.92
C ASP A 85 -16.80 -5.25 -3.69
N PHE A 86 -15.96 -6.02 -3.00
CA PHE A 86 -14.95 -6.91 -3.58
C PHE A 86 -15.07 -8.37 -3.13
N ASP A 87 -16.03 -8.68 -2.25
CA ASP A 87 -16.19 -10.03 -1.73
C ASP A 87 -16.65 -11.01 -2.82
N ASN A 88 -15.93 -12.12 -2.95
CA ASN A 88 -16.06 -13.16 -3.97
C ASN A 88 -15.91 -12.65 -5.42
N LYS A 89 -15.38 -11.45 -5.62
CA LYS A 89 -15.08 -10.95 -6.97
C LYS A 89 -13.77 -11.57 -7.48
N LYS A 90 -13.81 -12.04 -8.73
CA LYS A 90 -12.63 -12.46 -9.48
C LYS A 90 -12.12 -11.29 -10.30
N LEU A 91 -10.93 -10.81 -9.97
CA LEU A 91 -10.23 -9.73 -10.65
C LEU A 91 -8.91 -10.27 -11.20
N TYR A 92 -8.74 -10.22 -12.52
CA TYR A 92 -7.49 -10.62 -13.19
C TYR A 92 -6.97 -12.01 -12.76
N GLY A 93 -7.89 -12.99 -12.65
CA GLY A 93 -7.54 -14.37 -12.26
C GLY A 93 -7.42 -14.62 -10.74
N ILE A 94 -7.57 -13.58 -9.92
CA ILE A 94 -7.49 -13.65 -8.45
C ILE A 94 -8.87 -13.42 -7.84
N THR A 95 -9.30 -14.31 -6.96
CA THR A 95 -10.58 -14.17 -6.25
C THR A 95 -10.32 -13.62 -4.85
N PHE A 96 -10.97 -12.51 -4.50
CA PHE A 96 -10.89 -11.89 -3.18
C PHE A 96 -12.06 -12.35 -2.32
N THR A 97 -11.82 -12.63 -1.04
CA THR A 97 -12.87 -13.07 -0.10
C THR A 97 -12.72 -12.36 1.25
N GLN A 98 -13.79 -11.69 1.65
CA GLN A 98 -13.92 -11.02 2.93
C GLN A 98 -14.10 -12.06 4.03
N LYS A 99 -13.34 -11.94 5.10
CA LYS A 99 -13.44 -12.78 6.30
C LYS A 99 -13.82 -11.92 7.51
N PHE A 100 -14.35 -12.58 8.54
CA PHE A 100 -14.74 -11.96 9.81
C PHE A 100 -15.80 -10.86 9.66
N LYS A 101 -16.89 -11.16 8.95
CA LYS A 101 -18.08 -10.31 8.81
C LYS A 101 -18.91 -10.31 10.10
N LEU A 102 -18.29 -9.92 11.21
CA LEU A 102 -18.85 -9.99 12.56
C LEU A 102 -18.84 -8.59 13.20
N PRO A 103 -19.77 -8.31 14.13
CA PRO A 103 -19.71 -7.09 14.95
C PRO A 103 -18.38 -7.00 15.72
N ARG A 104 -17.84 -5.79 15.84
CA ARG A 104 -16.60 -5.52 16.57
C ARG A 104 -16.92 -5.29 18.05
N ASP A 105 -17.05 -6.38 18.80
CA ASP A 105 -17.42 -6.38 20.21
C ASP A 105 -16.55 -7.38 21.02
N ALA A 106 -16.84 -7.50 22.32
CA ALA A 106 -16.07 -8.35 23.22
C ALA A 106 -16.07 -9.85 22.85
N ASN A 107 -17.00 -10.30 21.99
CA ASN A 107 -17.09 -11.68 21.52
C ASN A 107 -16.35 -11.89 20.19
N PHE A 108 -15.73 -10.85 19.63
CA PHE A 108 -15.02 -10.96 18.37
C PHE A 108 -13.86 -11.97 18.47
N PRO A 109 -13.69 -12.91 17.53
CA PRO A 109 -12.72 -13.99 17.63
C PRO A 109 -11.30 -13.53 17.23
N ILE A 110 -10.66 -12.73 18.08
CA ILE A 110 -9.35 -12.11 17.85
C ILE A 110 -8.26 -13.13 17.49
N ASP A 111 -8.19 -14.25 18.20
CA ASP A 111 -7.16 -15.26 17.92
C ASP A 111 -7.36 -15.91 16.55
N SER A 112 -8.61 -16.06 16.11
CA SER A 112 -8.93 -16.64 14.81
C SER A 112 -8.48 -15.73 13.66
N ILE A 113 -8.63 -14.40 13.79
CA ILE A 113 -8.15 -13.47 12.76
C ILE A 113 -6.63 -13.51 12.65
N PHE A 114 -5.91 -13.55 13.78
CA PHE A 114 -4.45 -13.65 13.77
C PHE A 114 -3.96 -14.97 13.17
N ARG A 115 -4.55 -16.11 13.55
CA ARG A 115 -4.22 -17.41 12.96
C ARG A 115 -4.49 -17.45 11.46
N THR A 116 -5.55 -16.78 11.01
CA THR A 116 -5.88 -16.67 9.58
C THR A 116 -4.79 -15.88 8.83
N ILE A 117 -4.40 -14.72 9.36
CA ILE A 117 -3.33 -13.90 8.77
C ILE A 117 -2.01 -14.68 8.73
N GLU A 118 -1.61 -15.30 9.84
CA GLU A 118 -0.39 -16.10 9.93
C GLU A 118 -0.38 -17.25 8.91
N LYS A 119 -1.52 -17.92 8.72
CA LYS A 119 -1.66 -18.96 7.71
C LYS A 119 -1.41 -18.43 6.30
N GLU A 120 -2.04 -17.33 5.91
CA GLU A 120 -1.84 -16.74 4.59
C GLU A 120 -0.38 -16.28 4.39
N LEU A 121 0.22 -15.64 5.41
CA LEU A 121 1.62 -15.21 5.37
C LEU A 121 2.59 -16.39 5.21
N ARG A 122 2.35 -17.53 5.88
CA ARG A 122 3.16 -18.75 5.70
C ARG A 122 3.12 -19.30 4.28
N PHE A 123 2.02 -19.08 3.55
CA PHE A 123 1.92 -19.43 2.11
C PHE A 123 2.49 -18.35 1.20
N GLY A 124 3.24 -17.38 1.75
CA GLY A 124 3.82 -16.26 0.99
C GLY A 124 2.81 -15.20 0.57
N LYS A 125 1.53 -15.35 0.93
CA LYS A 125 0.48 -14.40 0.54
C LYS A 125 0.51 -13.15 1.40
N LYS A 126 -0.41 -12.25 1.11
CA LYS A 126 -0.63 -10.97 1.79
C LYS A 126 -2.09 -10.91 2.23
N VAL A 127 -2.39 -10.10 3.24
CA VAL A 127 -3.78 -9.97 3.73
C VAL A 127 -4.13 -8.50 3.78
N ILE A 128 -5.24 -8.11 3.18
CA ILE A 128 -5.74 -6.74 3.30
C ILE A 128 -6.53 -6.64 4.60
N ILE A 129 -6.35 -5.57 5.35
CA ILE A 129 -6.92 -5.39 6.69
C ILE A 129 -7.36 -3.93 6.87
N ALA A 130 -8.52 -3.72 7.48
CA ALA A 130 -8.90 -2.41 7.97
C ALA A 130 -8.33 -2.22 9.38
N LEU A 131 -7.81 -1.05 9.73
CA LEU A 131 -7.28 -0.80 11.09
C LEU A 131 -7.89 0.47 11.68
N GLN A 132 -8.40 0.39 12.91
CA GLN A 132 -8.92 1.56 13.61
C GLN A 132 -7.76 2.45 14.08
N LEU A 133 -7.59 3.58 13.40
CA LEU A 133 -6.73 4.68 13.82
C LEU A 133 -7.58 5.87 14.25
N GLU A 134 -6.95 6.97 14.68
CA GLU A 134 -7.65 8.15 15.21
C GLU A 134 -8.71 8.71 14.25
N THR A 135 -8.42 8.72 12.95
CA THR A 135 -9.24 9.38 11.93
C THR A 135 -10.13 8.43 11.13
N GLY A 136 -10.21 7.15 11.52
CA GLY A 136 -11.12 6.18 10.90
C GLY A 136 -10.51 4.79 10.72
N TRP A 137 -10.89 4.13 9.62
CA TRP A 137 -10.52 2.76 9.28
C TRP A 137 -9.70 2.69 7.98
N PRO A 138 -8.49 3.27 7.94
CA PRO A 138 -7.60 3.11 6.79
C PRO A 138 -7.31 1.63 6.50
N ILE A 139 -7.11 1.36 5.22
CA ILE A 139 -6.86 0.01 4.70
C ILE A 139 -5.36 -0.20 4.55
N PHE A 140 -4.88 -1.32 5.09
CA PHE A 140 -3.50 -1.76 5.02
C PHE A 140 -3.41 -3.12 4.36
N VAL A 141 -2.20 -3.49 3.94
CA VAL A 141 -1.84 -4.84 3.53
C VAL A 141 -0.79 -5.39 4.47
N VAL A 142 -1.13 -6.45 5.19
CA VAL A 142 -0.23 -7.21 6.04
C VAL A 142 0.79 -7.94 5.17
N HIS A 143 2.05 -7.61 5.38
CA HIS A 143 3.17 -8.06 4.55
C HIS A 143 3.89 -9.27 5.14
N LYS A 144 4.28 -9.19 6.42
CA LYS A 144 5.08 -10.20 7.11
C LYS A 144 4.85 -10.19 8.62
N GLN A 145 5.28 -11.27 9.25
CA GLN A 145 5.36 -11.41 10.70
C GLN A 145 6.80 -11.16 11.16
N THR A 146 6.97 -10.40 12.23
CA THR A 146 8.27 -10.17 12.88
C THR A 146 8.66 -11.35 13.77
N PRO A 147 9.94 -11.48 14.19
CA PRO A 147 10.38 -12.57 15.07
C PRO A 147 9.65 -12.63 16.42
N ASN A 148 9.20 -11.48 16.94
CA ASN A 148 8.39 -11.41 18.16
C ASN A 148 6.88 -11.68 17.93
N GLY A 149 6.49 -12.05 16.70
CA GLY A 149 5.15 -12.46 16.37
C GLY A 149 4.18 -11.33 15.99
N GLU A 150 4.61 -10.07 15.96
CA GLU A 150 3.80 -8.94 15.46
C GLU A 150 3.67 -8.92 13.93
N PHE A 151 2.70 -8.17 13.41
CA PHE A 151 2.58 -7.99 11.96
C PHE A 151 3.05 -6.61 11.49
N VAL A 152 3.81 -6.63 10.39
CA VAL A 152 4.16 -5.44 9.60
C VAL A 152 3.13 -5.26 8.50
N SER A 153 2.50 -4.09 8.49
CA SER A 153 1.44 -3.73 7.54
C SER A 153 1.79 -2.44 6.80
N TYR A 154 1.51 -2.40 5.51
CA TYR A 154 1.77 -1.24 4.66
C TYR A 154 0.47 -0.64 4.11
N SER A 155 0.45 0.67 3.92
CA SER A 155 -0.59 1.39 3.19
C SER A 155 0.03 2.57 2.43
N LYS A 156 -0.76 3.27 1.63
CA LYS A 156 -0.34 4.44 0.86
C LYS A 156 -1.25 5.63 1.16
N LEU A 157 -0.65 6.80 1.30
CA LEU A 157 -1.32 8.09 1.33
C LEU A 157 -0.71 8.95 0.23
N GLY A 158 -1.37 9.04 -0.93
CA GLY A 158 -0.69 9.48 -2.14
C GLY A 158 0.49 8.55 -2.43
N SER A 159 1.67 9.14 -2.63
CA SER A 159 2.93 8.42 -2.80
C SER A 159 3.65 8.08 -1.50
N HIS A 160 3.16 8.55 -0.34
CA HIS A 160 3.78 8.27 0.95
C HIS A 160 3.42 6.87 1.44
N THR A 161 4.43 6.08 1.83
CA THR A 161 4.22 4.73 2.39
C THR A 161 4.00 4.82 3.90
N LEU A 162 2.84 4.37 4.35
CA LEU A 162 2.51 4.22 5.77
C LEU A 162 2.91 2.83 6.24
N ILE A 163 3.53 2.73 7.42
CA ILE A 163 4.01 1.47 7.97
C ILE A 163 3.57 1.31 9.42
N ILE A 164 2.86 0.23 9.70
CA ILE A 164 2.44 -0.16 11.05
C ILE A 164 3.17 -1.43 11.48
N ARG A 165 3.65 -1.44 12.73
CA ARG A 165 4.41 -2.57 13.33
C ARG A 165 3.78 -3.15 14.59
N ASN A 166 2.62 -2.65 14.99
CA ASN A 166 1.82 -3.09 16.14
C ASN A 166 0.39 -3.45 15.71
N THR A 167 0.26 -4.13 14.56
CA THR A 167 -1.05 -4.45 13.96
C THR A 167 -1.93 -5.26 14.91
N LYS A 168 -1.37 -6.23 15.66
CA LYS A 168 -2.18 -7.06 16.56
C LYS A 168 -2.72 -6.23 17.74
N GLU A 169 -1.92 -5.32 18.27
CA GLU A 169 -2.34 -4.39 19.33
C GLU A 169 -3.55 -3.55 18.89
N ILE A 170 -3.49 -2.97 17.68
CA ILE A 170 -4.59 -2.15 17.15
C ILE A 170 -5.88 -2.97 17.03
N VAL A 171 -5.80 -4.20 16.50
CA VAL A 171 -6.96 -5.08 16.34
C VAL A 171 -7.57 -5.50 17.68
N LYS A 172 -6.72 -5.74 18.69
CA LYS A 172 -7.17 -6.03 20.07
C LYS A 172 -7.92 -4.83 20.66
N ARG A 173 -7.33 -3.63 20.55
CA ARG A 173 -7.93 -2.39 21.08
C ARG A 173 -9.26 -2.05 20.42
N SER A 174 -9.43 -2.40 19.15
CA SER A 174 -10.67 -2.14 18.40
C SER A 174 -11.74 -3.23 18.55
N ASN A 175 -11.52 -4.25 19.40
CA ASN A 175 -12.39 -5.41 19.54
C ASN A 175 -12.72 -6.07 18.19
N GLY A 176 -11.73 -6.14 17.31
CA GLY A 176 -11.84 -6.81 16.02
C GLY A 176 -11.69 -5.90 14.81
N THR A 177 -11.68 -6.55 13.65
CA THR A 177 -11.62 -5.91 12.34
C THR A 177 -12.04 -6.88 11.25
N GLU A 178 -12.13 -6.41 10.01
CA GLU A 178 -12.37 -7.24 8.84
C GLU A 178 -11.06 -7.38 8.05
N ILE A 179 -10.93 -8.51 7.33
CA ILE A 179 -9.81 -8.74 6.42
C ILE A 179 -10.31 -9.23 5.07
N MET A 180 -9.50 -9.03 4.03
CA MET A 180 -9.65 -9.65 2.73
C MET A 180 -8.48 -10.62 2.50
N THR A 181 -8.83 -11.84 2.14
CA THR A 181 -7.89 -12.87 1.68
C THR A 181 -8.08 -13.08 0.18
N TYR A 182 -7.14 -13.77 -0.48
CA TYR A 182 -7.26 -14.05 -1.90
C TYR A 182 -6.73 -15.43 -2.30
N ILE A 183 -7.26 -15.92 -3.41
CA ILE A 183 -6.85 -17.16 -4.05
C ILE A 183 -6.48 -16.85 -5.50
N THR A 184 -5.25 -17.21 -5.88
CA THR A 184 -4.83 -17.22 -7.28
C THR A 184 -5.36 -18.50 -7.92
N SER A 185 -6.05 -18.37 -9.06
CA SER A 185 -6.37 -19.57 -9.85
C SER A 185 -5.06 -20.25 -10.27
N PRO A 186 -4.99 -21.60 -10.32
CA PRO A 186 -3.85 -22.27 -10.92
C PRO A 186 -3.62 -21.69 -12.32
N ARG A 187 -2.38 -21.29 -12.63
CA ARG A 187 -2.03 -20.98 -14.01
C ARG A 187 -2.11 -22.31 -14.76
N LEU A 188 -3.03 -22.40 -15.73
CA LEU A 188 -3.06 -23.48 -16.71
C LEU A 188 -1.78 -23.44 -17.54
#